data_AF-A0A8X6FTD0-F1
#
_entry.id   AF-A0A8X6FTD0-F1
#
_cell.length_a   1.000
_cell.length_b   1.000
_cell.length_c   1.000
_cell.angle_alpha   90.00
_cell.angle_beta   90.00
_cell.angle_gamma   90.00
#
_symmetry.space_group_name_H-M   'P 1'
#
loop_
_entity.id
_entity.type
_entity.pdbx_description
1 polymer ?
#
loop_
_entity_poly.entity_id
_entity_poly.type
_entity_poly.pdbx_seq_one_letter_code
_entity_poly.pdbx_strand_id
1 'polypeptide(L)'
;MTKCVGQGYYGAANMAGHLSGVQTRIRENYPKARYIHCAIHRLNLTLSNVMSVPAIRNCLGVVSQVVNLFRNHSNANKIFQETIQEHAPDSKKKRLLRLCDTRFIERHDSIIVF
;
A
#
# COMPACT_ATOMS: atom_id res chain seq x y z
N MET A 1 -33.86 4.81 -4.28
CA MET A 1 -32.76 3.81 -4.16
C MET A 1 -33.17 2.62 -3.26
N THR A 2 -34.23 1.86 -3.58
CA THR A 2 -34.70 0.72 -2.76
C THR A 2 -33.88 -0.58 -2.91
N LYS A 3 -32.81 -0.56 -3.71
CA LYS A 3 -32.03 -1.74 -4.10
C LYS A 3 -30.69 -1.90 -3.35
N CYS A 4 -30.38 -1.03 -2.38
CA CYS A 4 -29.13 -1.11 -1.64
C CYS A 4 -29.18 -2.23 -0.59
N VAL A 5 -28.39 -3.29 -0.77
CA VAL A 5 -28.33 -4.47 0.11
C VAL A 5 -26.94 -4.70 0.74
N GLY A 6 -25.97 -3.87 0.41
CA GLY A 6 -24.62 -3.94 0.97
C GLY A 6 -23.86 -2.64 0.81
N GLN A 7 -22.92 -2.41 1.72
CA GLN A 7 -22.06 -1.23 1.74
C GLN A 7 -20.68 -1.60 2.28
N GLY A 8 -19.63 -1.20 1.56
CA GLY A 8 -18.24 -1.50 1.90
C GLY A 8 -17.44 -0.23 2.20
N TYR A 9 -16.73 -0.18 3.33
CA TYR A 9 -15.89 0.96 3.67
C TYR A 9 -14.55 0.56 4.29
N TYR A 10 -13.59 1.48 4.23
CA TYR A 10 -12.36 1.43 5.04
C TYR A 10 -12.65 1.77 6.51
N GLY A 11 -11.73 1.44 7.40
CA GLY A 11 -11.94 1.45 8.85
C GLY A 11 -11.94 2.84 9.51
N ALA A 12 -11.92 3.93 8.74
CA ALA A 12 -11.92 5.26 9.34
C ALA A 12 -13.24 5.55 10.05
N ALA A 13 -13.16 6.26 11.18
CA ALA A 13 -14.28 6.51 12.07
C ALA A 13 -15.45 7.23 11.35
N ASN A 14 -15.17 8.16 10.44
CA ASN A 14 -16.18 8.84 9.64
C ASN A 14 -16.92 7.90 8.67
N MET A 15 -16.34 6.78 8.27
CA MET A 15 -16.95 5.82 7.34
C MET A 15 -17.55 4.63 8.07
N ALA A 16 -16.75 3.96 8.90
CA ALA A 16 -17.08 2.73 9.60
C ALA A 16 -17.76 2.95 10.97
N GLY A 17 -17.75 4.18 11.48
CA GLY A 17 -18.25 4.51 12.82
C GLY A 17 -19.71 4.09 13.03
N HIS A 18 -19.97 3.44 14.16
CA HIS A 18 -21.28 2.90 14.52
C HIS A 18 -22.28 3.95 15.05
N LEU A 19 -21.80 5.15 15.41
CA LEU A 19 -22.62 6.26 15.91
C LEU A 19 -22.97 7.26 14.80
N SER A 20 -21.94 7.83 14.16
CA SER A 20 -22.08 8.94 13.20
C SER A 20 -21.42 8.67 11.85
N GLY A 21 -20.90 7.44 11.65
CA GLY A 21 -20.24 7.07 10.40
C GLY A 21 -21.22 6.95 9.23
N VAL A 22 -20.71 7.11 8.02
CA VAL A 22 -21.48 6.94 6.77
C VAL A 22 -22.24 5.62 6.77
N GLN A 23 -21.61 4.53 7.24
CA GLN A 23 -22.25 3.22 7.26
C GLN A 23 -23.53 3.19 8.11
N THR A 24 -23.55 3.95 9.20
CA THR A 24 -24.69 4.05 10.11
C THR A 24 -25.82 4.84 9.47
N ARG A 25 -25.50 6.02 8.90
CA ARG A 25 -26.48 6.86 8.19
C ARG A 25 -27.11 6.17 6.97
N ILE A 26 -26.33 5.41 6.22
CA ILE A 26 -26.85 4.63 5.08
C ILE A 26 -27.76 3.50 5.59
N ARG A 27 -27.41 2.85 6.70
CA ARG A 27 -28.20 1.76 7.29
C ARG A 27 -29.50 2.23 7.94
N GLU A 28 -29.55 3.46 8.46
CA GLU A 28 -30.80 4.10 8.92
C GLU A 28 -31.82 4.25 7.78
N ASN A 29 -31.35 4.69 6.61
CA ASN A 29 -32.20 4.86 5.43
C ASN A 29 -32.46 3.53 4.67
N TYR A 30 -31.51 2.59 4.74
CA TYR A 30 -31.54 1.30 4.05
C TYR A 30 -31.15 0.16 5.01
N PRO A 31 -32.09 -0.36 5.82
CA PRO A 31 -31.79 -1.36 6.85
C PRO A 31 -31.19 -2.67 6.31
N LYS A 32 -31.44 -2.99 5.04
CA LYS A 32 -30.89 -4.17 4.36
C LYS A 32 -29.45 -3.99 3.89
N ALA A 33 -28.91 -2.77 3.87
CA ALA A 33 -27.55 -2.47 3.43
C ALA A 33 -26.52 -2.88 4.47
N ARG A 34 -26.07 -4.14 4.44
CA ARG A 34 -25.11 -4.66 5.42
C ARG A 34 -23.74 -4.02 5.24
N TYR A 35 -23.14 -3.62 6.36
CA TYR A 35 -21.77 -3.11 6.40
C TYR A 35 -20.75 -4.25 6.26
N ILE A 36 -19.79 -4.05 5.36
CA ILE A 36 -18.63 -4.91 5.16
C ILE A 36 -17.37 -4.07 5.31
N HIS A 37 -16.50 -4.46 6.23
CA HIS A 37 -15.21 -3.82 6.37
C HIS A 37 -14.27 -4.27 5.26
N CYS A 38 -13.61 -3.32 4.58
CA CYS A 38 -12.72 -3.60 3.46
C CYS A 38 -11.59 -4.58 3.84
N ALA A 39 -11.49 -5.70 3.10
CA ALA A 39 -10.48 -6.74 3.35
C ALA A 39 -9.05 -6.23 3.13
N ILE A 40 -8.83 -5.44 2.07
CA ILE A 40 -7.52 -4.85 1.76
C ILE A 40 -7.07 -3.92 2.89
N HIS A 41 -8.00 -3.13 3.46
CA HIS A 41 -7.66 -2.27 4.59
C HIS A 41 -7.29 -3.08 5.84
N ARG A 42 -8.00 -4.19 6.12
CA ARG A 42 -7.63 -5.09 7.23
C ARG A 42 -6.25 -5.68 7.05
N LEU A 43 -5.95 -6.15 5.83
CA LEU A 43 -4.65 -6.71 5.51
C LEU A 43 -3.54 -5.68 5.66
N ASN A 44 -3.73 -4.47 5.13
CA ASN A 44 -2.78 -3.37 5.30
C ASN A 44 -2.55 -3.01 6.77
N LEU A 45 -3.60 -3.03 7.61
CA LEU A 45 -3.46 -2.80 9.04
C LEU A 45 -2.64 -3.90 9.72
N THR A 46 -2.92 -5.18 9.43
CA THR A 46 -2.14 -6.30 9.95
C THR A 46 -0.68 -6.23 9.52
N LEU A 47 -0.42 -5.93 8.24
CA LEU A 47 0.93 -5.79 7.72
C LEU A 47 1.66 -4.61 8.35
N SER A 48 0.99 -3.47 8.56
CA SER A 48 1.56 -2.31 9.26
C SER A 48 2.10 -2.69 10.65
N ASN A 49 1.33 -3.50 11.39
CA ASN A 49 1.77 -4.02 12.68
C ASN A 49 2.99 -4.94 12.53
N VAL A 50 3.01 -5.83 11.54
CA VAL A 50 4.16 -6.71 11.27
C VAL A 50 5.39 -5.90 10.88
N MET A 51 5.25 -4.86 10.07
CA MET A 51 6.35 -3.98 9.67
C MET A 51 6.94 -3.19 10.84
N SER A 52 6.23 -3.06 11.97
CA SER A 52 6.78 -2.45 13.18
C SER A 52 7.79 -3.35 13.91
N VAL A 53 7.84 -4.66 13.60
CA VAL A 53 8.82 -5.60 14.17
C VAL A 53 10.24 -5.12 13.81
N PRO A 54 11.15 -4.95 14.80
CA PRO A 54 12.44 -4.30 14.56
C PRO A 54 13.25 -4.88 13.41
N ALA A 55 13.32 -6.21 13.30
CA ALA A 55 14.04 -6.88 12.21
C ALA A 55 13.47 -6.53 10.82
N ILE A 56 12.13 -6.53 10.70
CA ILE A 56 11.44 -6.22 9.45
C ILE A 56 11.60 -4.73 9.11
N ARG A 57 11.34 -3.86 10.10
CA ARG A 57 11.50 -2.41 9.96
C ARG A 57 12.90 -2.04 9.49
N ASN A 58 13.93 -2.61 10.11
CA ASN A 58 15.32 -2.30 9.78
C ASN A 58 15.67 -2.77 8.36
N CYS A 59 15.21 -3.97 7.97
CA CYS A 59 15.37 -4.48 6.61
C CYS A 59 14.73 -3.54 5.58
N LEU A 60 13.45 -3.20 5.76
CA LEU A 60 12.73 -2.28 4.86
C LEU A 60 13.34 -0.87 4.85
N GLY A 61 13.92 -0.45 5.98
CA GLY A 61 14.66 0.81 6.10
C GLY A 61 15.90 0.83 5.22
N VAL A 62 16.70 -0.25 5.20
CA VAL A 62 17.86 -0.38 4.32
C VAL A 62 17.43 -0.36 2.86
N VAL A 63 16.42 -1.18 2.49
CA VAL A 63 15.88 -1.19 1.13
C VAL A 63 15.44 0.22 0.71
N SER A 64 14.71 0.93 1.56
CA SER A 64 14.26 2.30 1.28
C SER A 64 15.41 3.27 1.05
N GLN A 65 16.50 3.16 1.82
CA GLN A 65 17.69 4.00 1.65
C GLN A 65 18.37 3.73 0.30
N VAL A 66 18.56 2.47 -0.07
CA VAL A 66 19.16 2.10 -1.36
C VAL A 66 18.29 2.57 -2.53
N VAL A 67 16.97 2.35 -2.45
CA VAL A 67 16.03 2.85 -3.47
C VAL A 67 16.11 4.37 -3.59
N ASN A 68 16.19 5.09 -2.48
CA ASN A 68 16.28 6.55 -2.48
C ASN A 68 17.62 7.04 -3.06
N LEU A 69 18.73 6.36 -2.79
CA LEU A 69 20.04 6.64 -3.37
C LEU A 69 19.96 6.64 -4.91
N PHE A 70 19.51 5.53 -5.49
CA PHE A 70 19.43 5.37 -6.95
C PHE A 70 18.33 6.21 -7.61
N ARG A 71 17.33 6.68 -6.85
CA ARG A 71 16.25 7.51 -7.41
C ARG A 71 16.49 9.01 -7.31
N ASN A 72 17.19 9.45 -6.27
CA ASN A 72 17.30 10.88 -5.96
C ASN A 72 18.68 11.45 -6.32
N HIS A 73 19.72 10.61 -6.45
CA HIS A 73 21.04 11.06 -6.91
C HIS A 73 21.23 10.78 -8.40
N SER A 74 21.48 11.83 -9.19
CA SER A 74 21.63 11.76 -10.65
C SER A 74 22.76 10.82 -11.08
N ASN A 75 23.93 10.90 -10.45
CA ASN A 75 25.07 10.05 -10.78
C ASN A 75 24.79 8.57 -10.51
N ALA A 76 24.24 8.25 -9.33
CA ALA A 76 23.87 6.88 -8.98
C ALA A 76 22.79 6.35 -9.93
N ASN A 77 21.78 7.16 -10.26
CA ASN A 77 20.74 6.79 -11.22
C ASN A 77 21.32 6.47 -12.59
N LYS A 78 22.25 7.30 -13.09
CA LYS A 78 22.91 7.11 -14.37
C LYS A 78 23.67 5.78 -14.41
N ILE A 79 24.51 5.53 -13.42
CA ILE A 79 25.25 4.26 -13.29
C ILE A 79 24.27 3.08 -13.30
N PHE A 80 23.19 3.17 -12.51
CA PHE A 80 22.17 2.11 -12.47
C PHE A 80 21.50 1.85 -13.83
N GLN A 81 21.16 2.90 -14.59
CA GLN A 81 20.60 2.73 -15.94
C GLN A 81 21.60 2.08 -16.90
N GLU A 82 22.85 2.53 -16.87
CA GLU A 82 23.92 2.00 -17.73
C GLU A 82 24.17 0.51 -17.41
N THR A 83 24.26 0.15 -16.14
CA THR A 83 24.43 -1.25 -15.71
C THR A 83 23.27 -2.13 -16.16
N ILE A 84 22.01 -1.66 -16.05
CA ILE A 84 20.85 -2.42 -16.56
C ILE A 84 20.92 -2.56 -18.07
N GLN A 85 21.34 -1.53 -18.81
CA GLN A 85 21.43 -1.59 -20.26
C GLN A 85 22.50 -2.59 -20.73
N GLU A 86 23.60 -2.69 -19.99
CA GLU A 86 24.70 -3.62 -20.28
C GLU A 86 24.34 -5.07 -19.91
N HIS A 87 23.77 -5.30 -18.73
CA HIS A 87 23.59 -6.65 -18.18
C HIS A 87 22.18 -7.22 -18.38
N ALA A 88 21.18 -6.37 -18.58
CA ALA A 88 19.78 -6.76 -18.73
C ALA A 88 19.03 -5.82 -19.72
N PRO A 89 19.49 -5.75 -20.99
CA PRO A 89 18.96 -4.82 -21.99
C PRO A 89 17.45 -4.96 -22.20
N ASP A 90 16.94 -6.19 -22.21
CA ASP A 90 15.52 -6.49 -22.43
C ASP A 90 14.62 -6.33 -21.19
N SER A 91 15.20 -5.98 -20.04
CA SER A 91 14.43 -5.82 -18.81
C SER A 91 13.45 -4.65 -18.92
N LYS A 92 12.17 -4.93 -18.65
CA LYS A 92 11.13 -3.90 -18.52
C LYS A 92 11.26 -3.09 -17.22
N LYS A 93 12.06 -3.55 -16.25
CA LYS A 93 12.26 -2.91 -14.94
C LYS A 93 13.55 -2.10 -14.98
N LYS A 94 13.45 -0.84 -15.44
CA LYS A 94 14.61 0.06 -15.52
C LYS A 94 14.83 0.89 -14.25
N ARG A 95 13.94 0.84 -13.27
CA ARG A 95 14.01 1.67 -12.04
C ARG A 95 13.53 0.90 -10.83
N LEU A 96 14.21 1.11 -9.70
CA LEU A 96 13.73 0.65 -8.40
C LEU A 96 12.43 1.39 -8.03
N LEU A 97 11.48 0.69 -7.42
CA LEU A 97 10.20 1.25 -7.00
C LEU A 97 10.29 1.71 -5.53
N ARG A 98 9.68 2.86 -5.19
CA ARG A 98 9.64 3.33 -3.80
C ARG A 98 8.73 2.44 -2.97
N LEU A 99 9.22 2.10 -1.77
CA LEU A 99 8.43 1.49 -0.71
C LEU A 99 7.38 2.47 -0.16
N CYS A 100 6.30 1.91 0.37
CA CYS A 100 5.27 2.66 1.09
C CYS A 100 4.72 1.81 2.22
N ASP A 101 5.16 2.07 3.44
CA ASP A 101 4.80 1.28 4.62
C ASP A 101 3.29 1.32 4.88
N THR A 102 2.65 2.47 4.69
CA THR A 102 1.20 2.62 4.91
C THR A 102 0.33 1.96 3.83
N ARG A 103 0.92 1.58 2.69
CA ARG A 103 0.24 0.91 1.56
C ARG A 103 1.06 -0.25 1.03
N PHE A 104 1.66 -1.02 1.94
CA PHE A 104 2.62 -2.05 1.56
C PHE A 104 2.03 -3.06 0.57
N ILE A 105 0.76 -3.49 0.74
CA ILE A 105 0.16 -4.44 -0.21
C ILE A 105 0.06 -3.89 -1.64
N GLU A 106 -0.19 -2.60 -1.79
CA GLU A 106 -0.28 -1.93 -3.10
C GLU A 106 1.09 -1.69 -3.71
N ARG A 107 2.16 -1.76 -2.90
CA ARG A 107 3.53 -1.43 -3.29
C ARG A 107 4.51 -2.58 -3.07
N HIS A 108 4.04 -3.80 -2.80
CA HIS A 108 4.88 -4.95 -2.52
C HIS A 108 5.80 -5.32 -3.69
N ASP A 109 5.40 -4.99 -4.93
CA ASP A 109 6.25 -5.05 -6.12
C ASP A 109 7.60 -4.36 -5.95
N SER A 110 7.70 -3.35 -5.06
CA SER A 110 8.98 -2.69 -4.78
C SER A 110 10.00 -3.59 -4.10
N ILE A 111 9.57 -4.60 -3.35
CA ILE A 111 10.46 -5.63 -2.80
C ILE A 111 10.75 -6.71 -3.84
N ILE A 112 9.76 -7.08 -4.67
CA ILE A 112 9.97 -8.11 -5.70
C ILE A 112 10.95 -7.63 -6.78
N VAL A 113 10.94 -6.32 -7.09
CA VAL A 113 11.83 -5.71 -8.08
C VAL A 113 13.21 -5.35 -7.51
N PHE A 114 13.34 -5.22 -6.18
CA PHE A 114 14.59 -4.84 -5.52
C PHE A 114 15.64 -5.95 -5.65
#